data_AF-A0A9R1K8K6-F1
#
_entry.id   AF-A0A9R1K8K6-F1
#
_cell.length_a   1.000
_cell.length_b   1.000
_cell.length_c   1.000
_cell.angle_alpha   90.00
_cell.angle_beta   90.00
_cell.angle_gamma   90.00
#
_symmetry.space_group_name_H-M   'P 1'
#
loop_
_entity.id
_entity.type
_entity.pdbx_description
1 polymer ?
#
loop_
_entity_poly.entity_id
_entity_poly.type
_entity_poly.pdbx_seq_one_letter_code
_entity_poly.pdbx_strand_id
1 'polypeptide(L)'
;MSAPASTPCRSKSAQGTYNGVDRLSGLPSELLHRVMSFLPMPEAVRTSLLSPSWRYLWASTPYIRINHHDFMDDNEKMEKFGDRLLLLRDSTASLDEARIIDHSVASTTCTVWIRHVIMHKVRHLHVSGLGHLDSSAMPPSNHLKTIRLQFVILGHGLFRPLNYDCRVLQLLQLEDCVLVDLKEISSRSLKVLHIINCLITGSLLICASNLTDLSILDTHSHSGAILVRDLSSLVTAFVSVRTIEGHGLLDGLSHATTLELHAPLLERGLWICPMFSNLTSLVLGHCCMAADFNALLRIVQHSPKLKELTFKLERVQCIRCMHSESTLPPSGAALSLGSHPCIERIKICCSKEDPSVSALVEALQPIVGDVKISIKHLY
;
A
#
# COMPACT_ATOMS: atom_id res chain seq x y z
N MET A 1 -39.13 13.25 48.15
CA MET A 1 -39.72 11.89 48.15
C MET A 1 -38.86 11.03 47.23
N SER A 2 -38.69 9.78 47.62
CA SER A 2 -37.48 8.95 47.46
C SER A 2 -37.23 8.38 46.07
N ALA A 3 -35.95 8.08 45.79
CA ALA A 3 -35.47 7.30 44.66
C ALA A 3 -36.02 5.85 44.67
N PRO A 4 -36.17 5.18 43.51
CA PRO A 4 -36.59 3.79 43.47
C PRO A 4 -35.47 2.88 43.97
N ALA A 5 -35.81 1.96 44.86
CA ALA A 5 -34.91 0.99 45.45
C ALA A 5 -34.37 0.01 44.39
N SER A 6 -33.05 -0.13 44.34
CA SER A 6 -32.36 -1.15 43.56
C SER A 6 -32.54 -2.53 44.19
N THR A 7 -33.18 -3.45 43.48
CA THR A 7 -33.30 -4.86 43.86
C THR A 7 -31.93 -5.55 43.71
N PRO A 8 -31.35 -6.16 44.75
CA PRO A 8 -30.10 -6.90 44.60
C PRO A 8 -30.40 -8.26 43.96
N CYS A 9 -29.83 -8.50 42.79
CA CYS A 9 -29.86 -9.83 42.16
C CYS A 9 -28.93 -10.76 42.94
N ARG A 10 -29.48 -11.53 43.88
CA ARG A 10 -28.74 -12.48 44.71
C ARG A 10 -28.74 -13.85 44.04
N SER A 11 -27.76 -14.11 43.18
CA SER A 11 -27.46 -15.47 42.73
C SER A 11 -26.75 -16.23 43.86
N LYS A 12 -27.38 -17.31 44.34
CA LYS A 12 -26.74 -18.26 45.26
C LYS A 12 -25.77 -19.11 44.44
N SER A 13 -24.47 -18.86 44.55
CA SER A 13 -23.45 -19.81 44.11
C SER A 13 -23.12 -20.78 45.25
N ALA A 14 -23.17 -22.08 44.95
CA ALA A 14 -22.66 -23.12 45.81
C ALA A 14 -21.15 -22.88 46.05
N GLN A 15 -20.76 -22.84 47.32
CA GLN A 15 -19.36 -22.75 47.73
C GLN A 15 -18.62 -24.04 47.35
N GLY A 16 -18.01 -24.02 46.16
CA GLY A 16 -16.82 -24.81 45.88
C GLY A 16 -15.61 -24.06 46.44
N THR A 17 -14.93 -24.64 47.42
CA THR A 17 -13.64 -24.16 47.94
C THR A 17 -12.53 -24.38 46.91
N TYR A 18 -12.49 -23.52 45.90
CA TYR A 18 -11.27 -23.22 45.17
C TYR A 18 -10.96 -21.74 45.44
N ASN A 19 -9.86 -21.47 46.13
CA ASN A 19 -9.25 -20.14 46.19
C ASN A 19 -8.68 -19.77 44.81
N GLY A 20 -9.54 -19.71 43.79
CA GLY A 20 -9.21 -19.24 42.45
C GLY A 20 -9.06 -17.73 42.51
N VAL A 21 -7.90 -17.26 42.99
CA VAL A 21 -7.55 -15.83 42.94
C VAL A 21 -7.62 -15.40 41.47
N ASP A 22 -8.45 -14.41 41.18
CA ASP A 22 -8.54 -13.81 39.85
C ASP A 22 -7.29 -12.96 39.58
N ARG A 23 -6.22 -13.66 39.16
CA ARG A 23 -4.92 -13.05 38.84
C ARG A 23 -4.96 -12.24 37.55
N LEU A 24 -5.94 -12.50 36.68
CA LEU A 24 -6.10 -11.80 35.41
C LEU A 24 -6.64 -10.39 35.65
N SER A 25 -7.64 -10.22 36.50
CA SER A 25 -8.16 -8.88 36.86
C SER A 25 -7.15 -8.03 37.64
N GLY A 26 -6.08 -8.61 38.18
CA GLY A 26 -4.99 -7.89 38.84
C GLY A 26 -3.92 -7.34 37.88
N LEU A 27 -4.01 -7.62 36.58
CA LEU A 27 -3.06 -7.11 35.60
C LEU A 27 -3.36 -5.64 35.26
N PRO A 28 -2.32 -4.82 34.92
CA PRO A 28 -2.52 -3.48 34.39
C PRO A 28 -3.37 -3.47 33.12
N SER A 29 -4.16 -2.40 32.94
CA SER A 29 -5.05 -2.20 31.78
C SER A 29 -4.34 -2.41 30.44
N GLU A 30 -3.09 -1.96 30.32
CA GLU A 30 -2.28 -2.09 29.10
C GLU A 30 -2.04 -3.55 28.71
N LEU A 31 -1.78 -4.43 29.69
CA LEU A 31 -1.60 -5.85 29.42
C LEU A 31 -2.94 -6.50 29.07
N LEU A 32 -4.03 -6.07 29.69
CA LEU A 32 -5.37 -6.57 29.38
C LEU A 32 -5.80 -6.16 27.97
N HIS A 33 -5.59 -4.90 27.58
CA HIS A 33 -5.81 -4.42 26.22
C HIS A 33 -4.95 -5.19 25.21
N ARG A 34 -3.70 -5.51 25.56
CA ARG A 34 -2.84 -6.33 24.71
C ARG A 34 -3.37 -7.75 24.56
N VAL A 35 -3.82 -8.39 25.63
CA VAL A 35 -4.45 -9.73 25.55
C VAL A 35 -5.70 -9.68 24.67
N MET A 36 -6.59 -8.70 24.88
CA MET A 36 -7.78 -8.52 24.06
C MET A 36 -7.45 -8.24 22.59
N SER A 37 -6.30 -7.62 22.29
CA SER A 37 -5.90 -7.29 20.91
C SER A 37 -5.67 -8.51 20.03
N PHE A 38 -5.52 -9.69 20.62
CA PHE A 38 -5.43 -10.97 19.92
C PHE A 38 -6.80 -11.61 19.64
N LEU A 39 -7.88 -11.07 20.20
CA LEU A 39 -9.23 -11.59 20.03
C LEU A 39 -9.97 -10.85 18.91
N PRO A 40 -10.84 -11.54 18.15
CA PRO A 40 -11.89 -10.89 17.35
C PRO A 40 -12.70 -9.94 18.23
N MET A 41 -13.19 -8.84 17.66
CA MET A 41 -13.85 -7.81 18.47
C MET A 41 -15.10 -8.30 19.21
N PRO A 42 -15.95 -9.17 18.64
CA PRO A 42 -17.05 -9.77 19.40
C PRO A 42 -16.58 -10.55 20.63
N GLU A 43 -15.45 -11.25 20.53
CA GLU A 43 -14.87 -12.01 21.65
C GLU A 43 -14.23 -11.09 22.68
N ALA A 44 -13.54 -10.03 22.24
CA ALA A 44 -13.02 -9.00 23.13
C ALA A 44 -14.15 -8.37 23.96
N VAL A 45 -15.29 -8.05 23.34
CA VAL A 45 -16.48 -7.56 24.07
C VAL A 45 -17.04 -8.63 25.01
N ARG A 46 -17.07 -9.91 24.63
CA ARG A 46 -17.52 -11.02 25.50
C ARG A 46 -16.68 -11.19 26.76
N THR A 47 -15.42 -10.76 26.77
CA THR A 47 -14.59 -10.78 27.98
C THR A 47 -15.19 -9.94 29.14
N SER A 48 -16.11 -9.02 28.84
CA SER A 48 -16.89 -8.28 29.84
C SER A 48 -17.69 -9.17 30.80
N LEU A 49 -17.89 -10.44 30.46
CA LEU A 49 -18.59 -11.44 31.27
C LEU A 49 -17.67 -12.19 32.24
N LEU A 50 -16.33 -12.05 32.12
CA LEU A 50 -15.38 -12.80 32.94
C LEU A 50 -15.41 -12.35 34.41
N SER A 51 -15.42 -11.04 34.66
CA SER A 51 -15.52 -10.47 36.01
C SER A 51 -16.00 -9.01 35.95
N PRO A 52 -16.41 -8.41 37.09
CA PRO A 52 -16.78 -6.99 37.14
C PRO A 52 -15.70 -6.04 36.64
N SER A 53 -14.42 -6.37 36.84
CA SER A 53 -13.28 -5.55 36.40
C SER A 53 -13.12 -5.53 34.88
N TRP A 54 -13.61 -6.55 34.18
CA TRP A 54 -13.50 -6.68 32.72
C TRP A 54 -14.66 -6.03 31.97
N ARG A 55 -15.74 -5.67 32.68
CA ARG A 55 -17.01 -5.23 32.11
C ARG A 55 -16.88 -4.12 31.07
N TYR A 56 -15.97 -3.16 31.31
CA TYR A 56 -15.79 -1.97 30.49
C TYR A 56 -14.41 -1.86 29.82
N LEU A 57 -13.52 -2.83 30.02
CA LEU A 57 -12.14 -2.76 29.48
C LEU A 57 -12.12 -2.66 27.96
N TRP A 58 -13.03 -3.38 27.28
CA TRP A 58 -13.13 -3.34 25.82
C TRP A 58 -13.50 -1.94 25.29
N ALA A 59 -14.17 -1.11 26.10
CA ALA A 59 -14.64 0.22 25.68
C ALA A 59 -13.50 1.26 25.62
N SER A 60 -12.40 1.00 26.32
CA SER A 60 -11.20 1.85 26.36
C SER A 60 -10.01 1.30 25.58
N THR A 61 -10.20 0.24 24.78
CA THR A 61 -9.08 -0.34 24.01
C THR A 61 -8.49 0.69 23.04
N PRO A 62 -7.23 0.55 22.63
CA PRO A 62 -6.64 1.43 21.61
C PRO A 62 -6.95 0.96 20.18
N TYR A 63 -7.86 0.00 19.99
CA TYR A 63 -8.16 -0.55 18.66
C TYR A 63 -9.64 -0.86 18.46
N ILE A 64 -10.07 -0.82 17.20
CA ILE A 64 -11.37 -1.29 16.74
C ILE A 64 -11.15 -2.20 15.54
N ARG A 65 -11.78 -3.37 15.55
CA ARG A 65 -11.79 -4.28 14.39
C ARG A 65 -13.22 -4.72 14.13
N ILE A 66 -13.74 -4.37 12.97
CA ILE A 66 -15.04 -4.85 12.50
C ILE A 66 -14.74 -5.65 11.25
N ASN A 67 -15.00 -6.95 11.28
CA ASN A 67 -14.73 -7.86 10.18
C ASN A 67 -15.99 -8.65 9.87
N HIS A 68 -16.47 -8.53 8.63
CA HIS A 68 -17.61 -9.27 8.11
C HIS A 68 -17.54 -10.78 8.38
N HIS A 69 -16.35 -11.39 8.29
CA HIS A 69 -16.15 -12.81 8.55
C HIS A 69 -16.42 -13.23 10.00
N ASP A 70 -16.29 -12.31 10.98
CA ASP A 70 -16.60 -12.60 12.40
C ASP A 70 -18.11 -12.83 12.62
N PHE A 71 -18.95 -12.49 11.63
CA PHE A 71 -20.40 -12.56 11.70
C PHE A 71 -21.00 -13.59 10.74
N MET A 72 -20.19 -14.50 10.18
CA MET A 72 -20.64 -15.50 9.20
C MET A 72 -21.39 -14.86 8.02
N ASP A 73 -20.89 -13.72 7.56
CA ASP A 73 -21.47 -12.95 6.45
C ASP A 73 -22.90 -12.40 6.70
N ASP A 74 -23.29 -12.28 7.99
CA ASP A 74 -24.53 -11.65 8.41
C ASP A 74 -24.36 -10.14 8.61
N ASN A 75 -24.63 -9.38 7.54
CA ASN A 75 -24.53 -7.93 7.50
C ASN A 75 -25.34 -7.23 8.60
N GLU A 76 -26.57 -7.68 8.86
CA GLU A 76 -27.44 -7.03 9.85
C GLU A 76 -26.87 -7.19 11.27
N LYS A 77 -26.33 -8.37 11.60
CA LYS A 77 -25.64 -8.59 12.88
C LYS A 77 -24.37 -7.75 13.00
N MET A 78 -23.57 -7.68 11.94
CA MET A 78 -22.35 -6.88 11.91
C MET A 78 -22.68 -5.39 12.12
N GLU A 79 -23.68 -4.87 11.40
CA GLU A 79 -24.08 -3.47 11.49
C GLU A 79 -24.57 -3.13 12.91
N LYS A 80 -25.49 -3.93 13.46
CA LYS A 80 -25.97 -3.75 14.84
C LYS A 80 -24.85 -3.85 15.88
N PHE A 81 -23.88 -4.74 15.66
CA PHE A 81 -22.73 -4.87 16.54
C PHE A 81 -21.84 -3.63 16.44
N GLY A 82 -21.47 -3.22 15.23
CA GLY A 82 -20.64 -2.05 14.97
C GLY A 82 -21.24 -0.78 15.58
N ASP A 83 -22.53 -0.52 15.31
CA ASP A 83 -23.21 0.67 15.85
C ASP A 83 -23.22 0.69 17.38
N ARG A 84 -23.51 -0.44 18.01
CA ARG A 84 -23.47 -0.56 19.48
C ARG A 84 -22.06 -0.43 20.02
N LEU A 85 -21.07 -1.01 19.34
CA LEU A 85 -19.67 -0.95 19.72
C LEU A 85 -19.18 0.50 19.77
N LEU A 86 -19.48 1.28 18.73
CA LEU A 86 -19.08 2.68 18.64
C LEU A 86 -19.88 3.56 19.62
N LEU A 87 -21.18 3.29 19.79
CA LEU A 87 -22.04 4.04 20.72
C LEU A 87 -21.60 3.88 22.18
N LEU A 88 -21.17 2.68 22.56
CA LEU A 88 -20.82 2.33 23.95
C LEU A 88 -19.33 2.51 24.26
N ARG A 89 -18.53 2.99 23.29
CA ARG A 89 -17.11 3.25 23.49
C ARG A 89 -16.89 4.44 24.42
N ASP A 90 -15.79 4.42 25.16
CA ASP A 90 -15.32 5.61 25.88
C ASP A 90 -14.96 6.71 24.87
N SER A 91 -15.66 7.83 24.97
CA SER A 91 -15.49 8.93 24.03
C SER A 91 -14.15 9.68 24.19
N THR A 92 -13.50 9.52 25.33
CA THR A 92 -12.21 10.15 25.64
C THR A 92 -11.01 9.31 25.20
N ALA A 93 -11.21 8.01 25.00
CA ALA A 93 -10.16 7.09 24.58
C ALA A 93 -9.77 7.33 23.12
N SER A 94 -8.46 7.47 22.88
CA SER A 94 -7.92 7.57 21.52
C SER A 94 -7.69 6.20 20.91
N LEU A 95 -7.88 6.11 19.60
CA LEU A 95 -7.57 4.93 18.82
C LEU A 95 -6.15 5.01 18.26
N ASP A 96 -5.42 3.91 18.35
CA ASP A 96 -4.20 3.71 17.58
C ASP A 96 -4.53 3.07 16.23
N GLU A 97 -5.38 2.02 16.22
CA GLU A 97 -5.71 1.25 15.01
C GLU A 97 -7.22 1.08 14.83
N ALA A 98 -7.73 1.30 13.62
CA ALA A 98 -9.08 0.89 13.21
C ALA A 98 -9.01 0.05 11.94
N ARG A 99 -9.60 -1.14 11.99
CA ARG A 99 -9.74 -2.06 10.87
C ARG A 99 -11.22 -2.31 10.59
N ILE A 100 -11.69 -1.94 9.41
CA ILE A 100 -13.09 -2.13 8.98
C ILE A 100 -13.05 -2.96 7.69
N ILE A 101 -13.57 -4.17 7.73
CA ILE A 101 -13.67 -5.08 6.58
C ILE A 101 -15.15 -5.36 6.36
N ASP A 102 -15.71 -4.79 5.31
CA ASP A 102 -17.13 -4.87 4.97
C ASP A 102 -17.31 -5.18 3.48
N HIS A 103 -17.76 -6.41 3.20
CA HIS A 103 -18.02 -6.86 1.83
C HIS A 103 -19.43 -6.52 1.32
N SER A 104 -20.21 -5.76 2.09
CA SER A 104 -21.55 -5.32 1.71
C SER A 104 -21.49 -4.27 0.59
N VAL A 105 -22.17 -4.55 -0.52
CA VAL A 105 -22.12 -3.77 -1.77
C VAL A 105 -22.90 -2.44 -1.70
N ALA A 106 -23.42 -2.03 -0.53
CA ALA A 106 -24.37 -0.90 -0.45
C ALA A 106 -24.37 -0.09 0.86
N SER A 107 -23.51 -0.38 1.85
CA SER A 107 -23.70 0.17 3.19
C SER A 107 -23.09 1.57 3.36
N THR A 108 -23.92 2.57 3.68
CA THR A 108 -23.46 3.88 4.20
C THR A 108 -22.91 3.78 5.61
N THR A 109 -23.10 2.65 6.29
CA THR A 109 -22.67 2.41 7.68
C THR A 109 -21.15 2.47 7.80
N CYS A 110 -20.41 1.97 6.80
CA CYS A 110 -18.95 2.09 6.75
C CYS A 110 -18.46 3.54 6.85
N THR A 111 -19.11 4.47 6.14
CA THR A 111 -18.79 5.91 6.19
C THR A 111 -18.97 6.46 7.61
N VAL A 112 -20.04 6.06 8.32
CA VAL A 112 -20.28 6.48 9.71
C VAL A 112 -19.19 5.96 10.63
N TRP A 113 -18.81 4.69 10.48
CA TRP A 113 -17.76 4.08 11.29
C TRP A 113 -16.40 4.72 11.06
N ILE A 114 -16.04 5.00 9.80
CA ILE A 114 -14.79 5.70 9.45
C ILE A 114 -14.76 7.09 10.10
N ARG A 115 -15.85 7.86 9.99
CA ARG A 115 -15.95 9.19 10.63
C ARG A 115 -15.76 9.09 12.14
N HIS A 116 -16.43 8.13 12.78
CA HIS A 116 -16.32 7.92 14.21
C HIS A 116 -14.87 7.63 14.62
N VAL A 117 -14.19 6.67 13.97
CA VAL A 117 -12.81 6.34 14.36
C VAL A 117 -11.83 7.50 14.13
N ILE A 118 -12.06 8.32 13.09
CA ILE A 118 -11.27 9.53 12.86
C ILE A 118 -11.51 10.57 13.96
N MET A 119 -12.74 10.76 14.42
CA MET A 119 -13.06 11.62 15.57
C MET A 119 -12.39 11.14 16.86
N HIS A 120 -12.20 9.82 17.02
CA HIS A 120 -11.43 9.21 18.11
C HIS A 120 -9.92 9.17 17.86
N LYS A 121 -9.40 10.08 17.03
CA LYS A 121 -7.96 10.33 16.84
C LYS A 121 -7.17 9.12 16.34
N VAL A 122 -7.79 8.25 15.53
CA VAL A 122 -7.13 7.08 14.96
C VAL A 122 -5.85 7.43 14.20
N ARG A 123 -4.81 6.61 14.38
CA ARG A 123 -3.51 6.79 13.71
C ARG A 123 -3.36 5.91 12.48
N HIS A 124 -3.88 4.68 12.55
CA HIS A 124 -3.79 3.69 11.48
C HIS A 124 -5.20 3.24 11.11
N LEU A 125 -5.63 3.58 9.89
CA LEU A 125 -6.93 3.20 9.36
C LEU A 125 -6.74 2.20 8.22
N HIS A 126 -7.38 1.05 8.33
CA HIS A 126 -7.50 0.08 7.24
C HIS A 126 -8.98 -0.16 6.95
N VAL A 127 -9.38 0.11 5.71
CA VAL A 127 -10.74 -0.14 5.21
C VAL A 127 -10.63 -1.10 4.04
N SER A 128 -11.41 -2.18 4.07
CA SER A 128 -11.44 -3.18 3.01
C SER A 128 -12.86 -3.55 2.63
N GLY A 129 -13.14 -3.66 1.34
CA GLY A 129 -14.39 -4.17 0.78
C GLY A 129 -15.07 -3.23 -0.22
N LEU A 130 -16.19 -3.68 -0.80
CA LEU A 130 -16.74 -3.19 -2.07
C LEU A 130 -17.57 -1.88 -1.97
N GLY A 131 -17.34 -1.09 -0.92
CA GLY A 131 -18.04 0.17 -0.69
C GLY A 131 -17.50 1.34 -1.54
N HIS A 132 -18.34 2.36 -1.73
CA HIS A 132 -17.94 3.63 -2.35
C HIS A 132 -17.56 4.65 -1.27
N LEU A 133 -16.30 5.09 -1.24
CA LEU A 133 -15.82 6.14 -0.34
C LEU A 133 -15.74 7.48 -1.06
N ASP A 134 -16.39 8.49 -0.50
CA ASP A 134 -16.34 9.87 -0.97
C ASP A 134 -15.77 10.82 0.09
N SER A 135 -15.76 12.11 -0.21
CA SER A 135 -15.28 13.14 0.71
C SER A 135 -16.01 13.18 2.07
N SER A 136 -17.23 12.64 2.18
CA SER A 136 -17.99 12.65 3.43
C SER A 136 -17.44 11.67 4.46
N ALA A 137 -16.71 10.64 4.03
CA ALA A 137 -16.10 9.65 4.92
C ALA A 137 -14.93 10.22 5.73
N MET A 138 -14.25 11.25 5.21
CA MET A 138 -12.95 11.71 5.73
C MET A 138 -13.05 13.11 6.34
N PRO A 139 -13.40 13.25 7.63
CA PRO A 139 -13.29 14.52 8.33
C PRO A 139 -11.82 14.89 8.57
N PRO A 140 -11.51 16.18 8.82
CA PRO A 140 -10.14 16.61 9.07
C PRO A 140 -9.48 15.92 10.28
N SER A 141 -8.22 15.53 10.12
CA SER A 141 -7.48 14.78 11.14
C SER A 141 -6.03 15.23 11.25
N ASN A 142 -5.60 15.46 12.49
CA ASN A 142 -4.19 15.72 12.84
C ASN A 142 -3.49 14.48 13.42
N HIS A 143 -4.13 13.31 13.38
CA HIS A 143 -3.62 12.09 14.01
C HIS A 143 -3.41 10.93 13.02
N LEU A 144 -4.12 10.95 11.90
CA LEU A 144 -4.12 9.90 10.89
C LEU A 144 -2.78 9.86 10.15
N LYS A 145 -1.98 8.83 10.42
CA LYS A 145 -0.62 8.62 9.84
C LYS A 145 -0.62 7.62 8.70
N THR A 146 -1.48 6.63 8.75
CA THR A 146 -1.51 5.52 7.79
C THR A 146 -2.93 5.27 7.36
N ILE A 147 -3.13 5.24 6.05
CA ILE A 147 -4.40 4.85 5.42
C ILE A 147 -4.12 3.70 4.46
N ARG A 148 -4.82 2.59 4.66
CA ARG A 148 -4.82 1.45 3.76
C ARG A 148 -6.25 1.22 3.27
N LEU A 149 -6.47 1.32 1.97
CA LEU A 149 -7.76 1.07 1.35
C LEU A 149 -7.60 -0.15 0.44
N GLN A 150 -8.51 -1.12 0.58
CA GLN A 150 -8.48 -2.35 -0.21
C GLN A 150 -9.85 -2.68 -0.81
N PHE A 151 -9.93 -3.04 -2.08
CA PHE A 151 -11.21 -3.37 -2.76
C PHE A 151 -12.26 -2.24 -2.77
N VAL A 152 -11.85 -0.99 -2.49
CA VAL A 152 -12.75 0.18 -2.36
C VAL A 152 -12.88 0.94 -3.69
N ILE A 153 -14.08 1.45 -3.97
CA ILE A 153 -14.30 2.45 -5.02
C ILE A 153 -14.09 3.85 -4.43
N LEU A 154 -13.05 4.55 -4.90
CA LEU A 154 -12.68 5.89 -4.48
C LEU A 154 -13.40 6.90 -5.39
N GLY A 155 -14.47 7.49 -4.84
CA GLY A 155 -15.30 8.45 -5.51
C GLY A 155 -14.76 9.88 -5.52
N HIS A 156 -15.51 10.74 -6.19
CA HIS A 156 -15.13 12.13 -6.39
C HIS A 156 -14.90 12.87 -5.06
N GLY A 157 -13.78 13.60 -4.99
CA GLY A 157 -13.46 14.49 -3.88
C GLY A 157 -12.77 13.84 -2.68
N LEU A 158 -12.64 12.50 -2.59
CA LEU A 158 -11.98 11.82 -1.48
C LEU A 158 -10.52 12.27 -1.26
N PHE A 159 -9.80 12.55 -2.36
CA PHE A 159 -8.40 12.98 -2.28
C PHE A 159 -8.22 14.41 -1.76
N ARG A 160 -9.27 15.23 -1.75
CA ARG A 160 -9.17 16.58 -1.17
C ARG A 160 -8.90 16.50 0.35
N PRO A 161 -9.68 15.75 1.15
CA PRO A 161 -9.32 15.47 2.54
C PRO A 161 -7.96 14.81 2.73
N LEU A 162 -7.59 13.86 1.87
CA LEU A 162 -6.28 13.18 1.95
C LEU A 162 -5.10 14.14 1.71
N ASN A 163 -5.27 15.09 0.79
CA ASN A 163 -4.23 16.06 0.42
C ASN A 163 -4.11 17.20 1.43
N TYR A 164 -5.23 17.69 1.97
CA TYR A 164 -5.26 18.96 2.72
C TYR A 164 -5.70 18.83 4.18
N ASP A 165 -6.51 17.84 4.51
CA ASP A 165 -7.14 17.73 5.84
C ASP A 165 -6.44 16.68 6.74
N CYS A 166 -5.65 15.78 6.16
CA CYS A 166 -4.85 14.78 6.87
C CYS A 166 -3.39 15.24 7.03
N ARG A 167 -3.12 16.13 7.98
CA ARG A 167 -1.83 16.88 8.06
C ARG A 167 -0.59 16.05 8.44
N VAL A 168 -0.77 14.85 8.97
CA VAL A 168 0.31 13.96 9.42
C VAL A 168 0.31 12.63 8.66
N LEU A 169 -0.41 12.55 7.55
CA LEU A 169 -0.50 11.35 6.71
C LEU A 169 0.87 11.03 6.12
N GLN A 170 1.46 9.90 6.49
CA GLN A 170 2.79 9.45 6.05
C GLN A 170 2.70 8.33 5.02
N LEU A 171 1.70 7.46 5.11
CA LEU A 171 1.53 6.31 4.23
C LEU A 171 0.11 6.23 3.71
N LEU A 172 -0.02 6.19 2.38
CA LEU A 172 -1.26 5.89 1.66
C LEU A 172 -1.03 4.64 0.81
N GLN A 173 -1.77 3.57 1.12
CA GLN A 173 -1.77 2.33 0.35
C GLN A 173 -3.16 2.11 -0.23
N LEU A 174 -3.21 1.95 -1.55
CA LEU A 174 -4.39 1.61 -2.32
C LEU A 174 -4.13 0.25 -2.96
N GLU A 175 -5.00 -0.71 -2.71
CA GLU A 175 -4.85 -2.09 -3.17
C GLU A 175 -6.18 -2.59 -3.73
N ASP A 176 -6.19 -3.10 -4.96
CA ASP A 176 -7.43 -3.55 -5.62
C ASP A 176 -8.55 -2.47 -5.67
N CYS A 177 -8.19 -1.19 -5.65
CA CYS A 177 -9.13 -0.07 -5.61
C CYS A 177 -9.55 0.38 -7.01
N VAL A 178 -10.75 0.95 -7.13
CA VAL A 178 -11.21 1.65 -8.33
C VAL A 178 -11.17 3.16 -8.10
N LEU A 179 -10.41 3.87 -8.93
CA LEU A 179 -10.14 5.30 -8.85
C LEU A 179 -10.98 6.03 -9.91
N VAL A 180 -12.08 6.68 -9.49
CA VAL A 180 -13.06 7.30 -10.40
C VAL A 180 -12.95 8.83 -10.40
N ASP A 181 -12.76 9.43 -11.58
CA ASP A 181 -12.73 10.89 -11.80
C ASP A 181 -11.71 11.66 -10.92
N LEU A 182 -10.62 10.99 -10.58
CA LEU A 182 -9.59 11.53 -9.70
C LEU A 182 -8.55 12.34 -10.46
N LYS A 183 -8.16 13.48 -9.89
CA LYS A 183 -7.25 14.42 -10.56
C LYS A 183 -5.85 14.42 -9.97
N GLU A 184 -5.68 14.35 -8.64
CA GLU A 184 -4.38 14.64 -8.04
C GLU A 184 -4.16 14.05 -6.63
N ILE A 185 -2.97 13.48 -6.40
CA ILE A 185 -2.40 13.16 -5.08
C ILE A 185 -1.27 14.15 -4.80
N SER A 186 -1.47 15.08 -3.88
CA SER A 186 -0.53 16.19 -3.59
C SER A 186 -0.33 16.45 -2.10
N SER A 187 -0.59 15.44 -1.26
CA SER A 187 -0.38 15.53 0.18
C SER A 187 1.07 15.88 0.53
N ARG A 188 1.27 16.97 1.27
CA ARG A 188 2.60 17.45 1.67
C ARG A 188 3.24 16.64 2.79
N SER A 189 2.46 15.85 3.54
CA SER A 189 2.98 15.03 4.64
C SER A 189 3.36 13.61 4.19
N LEU A 190 2.90 13.21 3.00
CA LEU A 190 3.01 11.85 2.51
C LEU A 190 4.46 11.49 2.17
N LYS A 191 4.91 10.34 2.70
CA LYS A 191 6.25 9.80 2.49
C LYS A 191 6.22 8.54 1.63
N VAL A 192 5.20 7.71 1.82
CA VAL A 192 5.06 6.40 1.17
C VAL A 192 3.73 6.33 0.45
N LEU A 193 3.76 6.02 -0.85
CA LEU A 193 2.58 5.84 -1.69
C LEU A 193 2.65 4.50 -2.39
N HIS A 194 1.71 3.61 -2.08
CA HIS A 194 1.55 2.33 -2.76
C HIS A 194 0.23 2.31 -3.52
N ILE A 195 0.27 2.02 -4.82
CA ILE A 195 -0.88 1.82 -5.68
C ILE A 195 -0.73 0.44 -6.31
N ILE A 196 -1.53 -0.53 -5.86
CA ILE A 196 -1.37 -1.95 -6.16
C ILE A 196 -2.65 -2.47 -6.80
N ASN A 197 -2.54 -3.07 -7.99
CA ASN A 197 -3.66 -3.65 -8.73
C ASN A 197 -4.90 -2.75 -8.84
N CYS A 198 -4.69 -1.43 -8.93
CA CYS A 198 -5.78 -0.46 -8.95
C CYS A 198 -6.27 -0.17 -10.37
N LEU A 199 -7.57 0.05 -10.51
CA LEU A 199 -8.21 0.45 -11.75
C LEU A 199 -8.44 1.97 -11.77
N ILE A 200 -7.81 2.68 -12.70
CA ILE A 200 -7.91 4.13 -12.87
C ILE A 200 -8.76 4.44 -14.11
N THR A 201 -9.90 5.08 -13.93
CA THR A 201 -10.81 5.36 -15.06
C THR A 201 -10.40 6.59 -15.88
N GLY A 202 -9.58 7.49 -15.30
CA GLY A 202 -9.04 8.70 -15.94
C GLY A 202 -7.52 8.85 -15.81
N SER A 203 -7.02 10.09 -15.86
CA SER A 203 -5.60 10.41 -15.63
C SER A 203 -5.35 10.76 -14.17
N LEU A 204 -4.32 10.17 -13.56
CA LEU A 204 -3.94 10.43 -12.17
C LEU A 204 -2.64 11.25 -12.13
N LEU A 205 -2.68 12.44 -11.52
CA LEU A 205 -1.49 13.24 -11.26
C LEU A 205 -0.95 12.98 -9.84
N ILE A 206 0.35 12.74 -9.70
CA ILE A 206 1.02 12.60 -8.40
C ILE A 206 2.03 13.76 -8.25
N CYS A 207 1.82 14.62 -7.26
CA CYS A 207 2.56 15.85 -6.94
C CYS A 207 2.94 15.92 -5.45
N ALA A 208 3.48 14.84 -4.90
CA ALA A 208 3.83 14.76 -3.48
C ALA A 208 5.34 14.99 -3.28
N SER A 209 5.75 16.24 -3.03
CA SER A 209 7.18 16.62 -2.99
C SER A 209 8.00 15.99 -1.87
N ASN A 210 7.36 15.59 -0.77
CA ASN A 210 8.00 14.90 0.36
C ASN A 210 7.93 13.36 0.26
N LEU A 211 7.46 12.83 -0.87
CA LEU A 211 7.38 11.39 -1.10
C LEU A 211 8.79 10.80 -1.25
N THR A 212 9.12 9.83 -0.40
CA THR A 212 10.40 9.11 -0.40
C THR A 212 10.30 7.76 -1.11
N ASP A 213 9.13 7.13 -1.07
CA ASP A 213 8.90 5.79 -1.59
C ASP A 213 7.60 5.76 -2.42
N LEU A 214 7.73 5.38 -3.68
CA LEU A 214 6.62 5.22 -4.62
C LEU A 214 6.57 3.78 -5.13
N SER A 215 5.43 3.12 -5.02
CA SER A 215 5.21 1.80 -5.61
C SER A 215 3.94 1.79 -6.43
N ILE A 216 4.05 1.53 -7.72
CA ILE A 216 2.94 1.38 -8.66
C ILE A 216 3.02 -0.03 -9.23
N LEU A 217 2.08 -0.90 -8.87
CA LEU A 217 2.06 -2.31 -9.27
C LEU A 217 0.75 -2.64 -10.00
N ASP A 218 0.85 -3.25 -11.18
CA ASP A 218 -0.25 -3.86 -11.93
C ASP A 218 -1.45 -2.93 -12.17
N THR A 219 -1.23 -1.62 -12.18
CA THR A 219 -2.30 -0.64 -12.33
C THR A 219 -2.87 -0.64 -13.75
N HIS A 220 -4.18 -0.48 -13.87
CA HIS A 220 -4.90 -0.44 -15.14
C HIS A 220 -5.44 0.96 -15.38
N SER A 221 -5.15 1.56 -16.53
CA SER A 221 -5.75 2.82 -16.94
C SER A 221 -6.50 2.62 -18.25
N HIS A 222 -7.81 2.91 -18.28
CA HIS A 222 -8.65 2.66 -19.45
C HIS A 222 -8.61 3.80 -20.48
N SER A 223 -8.40 5.03 -20.01
CA SER A 223 -8.54 6.24 -20.86
C SER A 223 -7.58 7.37 -20.45
N GLY A 224 -6.59 7.12 -19.59
CA GLY A 224 -5.70 8.15 -19.06
C GLY A 224 -4.30 7.63 -18.71
N ALA A 225 -3.39 8.53 -18.40
CA ALA A 225 -2.02 8.21 -18.00
C ALA A 225 -1.80 8.55 -16.52
N ILE A 226 -0.88 7.81 -15.87
CA ILE A 226 -0.34 8.22 -14.57
C ILE A 226 0.77 9.24 -14.86
N LEU A 227 0.56 10.47 -14.42
CA LEU A 227 1.50 11.56 -14.54
C LEU A 227 2.13 11.82 -13.18
N VAL A 228 3.45 12.03 -13.16
CA VAL A 228 4.17 12.25 -11.93
C VAL A 228 5.00 13.51 -12.08
N ARG A 229 4.83 14.46 -11.14
CA ARG A 229 5.51 15.74 -11.14
C ARG A 229 6.03 16.05 -9.74
N ASP A 230 7.14 16.79 -9.70
CA ASP A 230 7.68 17.37 -8.46
C ASP A 230 7.83 16.36 -7.29
N LEU A 231 8.44 15.19 -7.55
CA LEU A 231 8.83 14.24 -6.51
C LEU A 231 10.29 14.45 -6.10
N SER A 232 10.62 15.67 -5.70
CA SER A 232 12.01 16.07 -5.43
C SER A 232 12.70 15.29 -4.30
N SER A 233 11.93 14.72 -3.36
CA SER A 233 12.46 13.90 -2.24
C SER A 233 12.48 12.39 -2.51
N LEU A 234 12.17 11.95 -3.73
CA LEU A 234 12.02 10.53 -4.04
C LEU A 234 13.34 9.78 -3.89
N VAL A 235 13.35 8.72 -3.08
CA VAL A 235 14.51 7.87 -2.84
C VAL A 235 14.35 6.57 -3.61
N THR A 236 13.21 5.90 -3.42
CA THR A 236 12.91 4.60 -4.02
C THR A 236 11.66 4.69 -4.88
N ALA A 237 11.70 4.04 -6.04
CA ALA A 237 10.53 3.86 -6.87
C ALA A 237 10.48 2.47 -7.48
N PHE A 238 9.32 1.83 -7.34
CA PHE A 238 9.01 0.55 -7.97
C PHE A 238 7.82 0.75 -8.91
N VAL A 239 7.96 0.42 -10.18
CA VAL A 239 6.92 0.59 -11.19
C VAL A 239 6.79 -0.69 -12.01
N SER A 240 5.67 -1.38 -11.87
CA SER A 240 5.25 -2.52 -12.68
C SER A 240 3.94 -2.19 -13.38
N VAL A 241 3.99 -1.94 -14.69
CA VAL A 241 2.83 -1.55 -15.51
C VAL A 241 2.88 -2.21 -16.88
N ARG A 242 1.73 -2.31 -17.56
CA ARG A 242 1.63 -3.00 -18.87
C ARG A 242 2.55 -2.38 -19.93
N THR A 243 2.57 -1.06 -20.02
CA THR A 243 3.41 -0.27 -20.93
C THR A 243 3.66 1.08 -20.29
N ILE A 244 4.87 1.62 -20.43
CA ILE A 244 5.15 3.03 -20.12
C ILE A 244 5.06 3.79 -21.43
N GLU A 245 4.01 4.60 -21.56
CA GLU A 245 3.79 5.46 -22.73
C GLU A 245 4.12 6.92 -22.39
N GLY A 246 5.08 7.49 -23.12
CA GLY A 246 5.52 8.87 -22.93
C GLY A 246 6.47 9.10 -21.75
N HIS A 247 6.72 10.37 -21.44
CA HIS A 247 7.73 10.81 -20.46
C HIS A 247 7.13 11.19 -19.09
N GLY A 248 5.82 11.45 -19.01
CA GLY A 248 5.20 12.04 -17.81
C GLY A 248 5.31 11.19 -16.53
N LEU A 249 5.46 9.88 -16.64
CA LEU A 249 5.76 9.01 -15.49
C LEU A 249 7.26 9.08 -15.14
N LEU A 250 8.14 9.06 -16.14
CA LEU A 250 9.59 9.09 -15.94
C LEU A 250 10.09 10.42 -15.38
N ASP A 251 9.46 11.54 -15.74
CA ASP A 251 9.85 12.88 -15.28
C ASP A 251 9.86 12.96 -13.75
N GLY A 252 8.82 12.46 -13.10
CA GLY A 252 8.75 12.41 -11.64
C GLY A 252 9.75 11.43 -11.02
N LEU A 253 10.05 10.33 -11.72
CA LEU A 253 10.99 9.29 -11.26
C LEU A 253 12.47 9.72 -11.37
N SER A 254 12.77 10.79 -12.11
CA SER A 254 14.13 11.28 -12.36
C SER A 254 14.94 11.65 -11.11
N HIS A 255 14.26 11.91 -9.99
CA HIS A 255 14.88 12.25 -8.71
C HIS A 255 15.29 11.02 -7.89
N ALA A 256 14.78 9.82 -8.23
CA ALA A 256 15.01 8.60 -7.47
C ALA A 256 16.49 8.19 -7.43
N THR A 257 16.91 7.63 -6.30
CA THR A 257 18.24 7.03 -6.11
C THR A 257 18.27 5.55 -6.48
N THR A 258 17.14 4.87 -6.30
CA THR A 258 16.92 3.47 -6.67
C THR A 258 15.62 3.36 -7.44
N LEU A 259 15.69 2.85 -8.66
CA LEU A 259 14.55 2.70 -9.55
C LEU A 259 14.41 1.24 -9.96
N GLU A 260 13.24 0.66 -9.76
CA GLU A 260 12.90 -0.68 -10.21
C GLU A 260 11.74 -0.61 -11.21
N LEU A 261 12.00 -1.00 -12.46
CA LEU A 261 11.03 -0.96 -13.55
C LEU A 261 10.72 -2.37 -14.05
N HIS A 262 9.44 -2.69 -14.09
CA HIS A 262 8.87 -3.90 -14.68
C HIS A 262 7.81 -3.47 -15.70
N ALA A 263 8.25 -2.85 -16.78
CA ALA A 263 7.40 -2.53 -17.91
C ALA A 263 8.19 -2.52 -19.23
N PRO A 264 7.59 -2.95 -20.36
CA PRO A 264 8.17 -2.74 -21.67
C PRO A 264 8.28 -1.23 -21.96
N LEU A 265 9.48 -0.79 -22.35
CA LEU A 265 9.79 0.61 -22.66
C LEU A 265 9.68 0.82 -24.18
N LEU A 266 8.70 1.61 -24.63
CA LEU A 266 8.50 1.88 -26.06
C LEU A 266 9.28 3.14 -26.49
N GLU A 267 10.22 2.97 -27.43
CA GLU A 267 11.11 4.04 -27.91
C GLU A 267 10.37 5.26 -28.48
N ARG A 268 9.19 5.02 -29.10
CA ARG A 268 8.37 6.04 -29.77
C ARG A 268 7.90 7.19 -28.86
N GLY A 269 7.95 7.03 -27.53
CA GLY A 269 7.59 8.06 -26.55
C GLY A 269 8.76 8.67 -25.76
N LEU A 270 9.99 8.18 -25.97
CA LEU A 270 11.17 8.49 -25.15
C LEU A 270 12.12 9.53 -25.76
N TRP A 271 11.67 10.35 -26.70
CA TRP A 271 12.50 11.45 -27.24
C TRP A 271 12.84 12.49 -26.17
N ILE A 272 12.05 12.58 -25.10
CA ILE A 272 12.26 13.43 -23.93
C ILE A 272 12.47 12.51 -22.73
N CYS A 273 13.59 11.79 -22.69
CA CYS A 273 13.97 11.04 -21.49
C CYS A 273 14.57 12.02 -20.47
N PRO A 274 14.06 12.10 -19.23
CA PRO A 274 14.61 13.01 -18.24
C PRO A 274 16.02 12.57 -17.80
N MET A 275 16.79 13.51 -17.25
CA MET A 275 18.10 13.19 -16.66
C MET A 275 17.91 12.62 -15.26
N PHE A 276 18.36 11.38 -15.05
CA PHE A 276 18.36 10.67 -13.77
C PHE A 276 19.61 11.03 -12.97
N SER A 277 19.69 12.28 -12.52
CA SER A 277 20.89 12.88 -11.93
C SER A 277 21.36 12.25 -10.61
N ASN A 278 20.49 11.51 -9.92
CA ASN A 278 20.75 10.88 -8.62
C ASN A 278 20.67 9.36 -8.64
N LEU A 279 20.35 8.75 -9.78
CA LEU A 279 20.12 7.31 -9.86
C LEU A 279 21.45 6.55 -9.68
N THR A 280 21.48 5.67 -8.68
CA THR A 280 22.66 4.85 -8.33
C THR A 280 22.43 3.36 -8.59
N SER A 281 21.17 2.91 -8.49
CA SER A 281 20.77 1.52 -8.71
C SER A 281 19.54 1.48 -9.61
N LEU A 282 19.65 0.78 -10.75
CA LEU A 282 18.55 0.51 -11.66
C LEU A 282 18.28 -1.00 -11.68
N VAL A 283 17.04 -1.39 -11.39
CA VAL A 283 16.56 -2.76 -11.44
C VAL A 283 15.53 -2.88 -12.56
N LEU A 284 15.69 -3.88 -13.41
CA LEU A 284 14.84 -4.10 -14.58
C LEU A 284 14.24 -5.49 -14.54
N GLY A 285 12.93 -5.58 -14.72
CA GLY A 285 12.19 -6.82 -14.78
C GLY A 285 12.27 -7.51 -16.14
N HIS A 286 11.81 -8.76 -16.18
CA HIS A 286 11.74 -9.58 -17.39
C HIS A 286 11.02 -8.90 -18.56
N CYS A 287 9.92 -8.18 -18.30
CA CYS A 287 9.15 -7.51 -19.35
C CYS A 287 9.89 -6.36 -20.06
N CYS A 288 10.96 -5.81 -19.46
CA CYS A 288 11.83 -4.85 -20.12
C CYS A 288 12.65 -5.49 -21.26
N MET A 289 12.84 -6.81 -21.23
CA MET A 289 13.61 -7.56 -22.24
C MET A 289 12.84 -7.84 -23.52
N ALA A 290 11.51 -7.79 -23.46
CA ALA A 290 10.63 -7.94 -24.63
C ALA A 290 10.49 -6.63 -25.43
N ALA A 291 11.01 -5.53 -24.89
CA ALA A 291 10.96 -4.21 -25.51
C ALA A 291 12.30 -3.86 -26.17
N ASP A 292 12.29 -2.78 -26.96
CA ASP A 292 13.49 -2.28 -27.63
C ASP A 292 14.58 -1.91 -26.61
N PHE A 293 15.72 -2.61 -26.67
CA PHE A 293 16.90 -2.35 -25.85
C PHE A 293 17.41 -0.90 -25.94
N ASN A 294 17.09 -0.18 -27.02
CA ASN A 294 17.44 1.24 -27.16
C ASN A 294 16.82 2.13 -26.07
N ALA A 295 15.62 1.79 -25.58
CA ALA A 295 14.98 2.56 -24.52
C ALA A 295 15.75 2.44 -23.19
N LEU A 296 16.25 1.24 -22.89
CA LEU A 296 17.10 0.97 -21.75
C LEU A 296 18.43 1.71 -21.88
N LEU A 297 19.04 1.70 -23.06
CA LEU A 297 20.28 2.43 -23.33
C LEU A 297 20.13 3.92 -23.04
N ARG A 298 19.02 4.54 -23.45
CA ARG A 298 18.76 5.97 -23.19
C ARG A 298 18.69 6.27 -21.70
N ILE A 299 18.00 5.44 -20.92
CA ILE A 299 17.93 5.62 -19.45
C ILE A 299 19.34 5.52 -18.85
N VAL A 300 20.13 4.52 -19.27
CA VAL A 300 21.52 4.35 -18.80
C VAL A 300 22.36 5.58 -19.16
N GLN A 301 22.31 6.07 -20.40
CA GLN A 301 23.02 7.28 -20.84
C GLN A 301 22.61 8.54 -20.06
N HIS A 302 21.34 8.62 -19.65
CA HIS A 302 20.80 9.73 -18.87
C HIS A 302 21.03 9.57 -17.36
N SER A 303 21.82 8.59 -16.92
CA SER A 303 22.07 8.26 -15.51
C SER A 303 23.56 8.35 -15.15
N PRO A 304 24.14 9.56 -15.03
CA PRO A 304 25.58 9.74 -14.89
C PRO A 304 26.18 9.15 -13.59
N LYS A 305 25.36 8.93 -12.56
CA LYS A 305 25.79 8.35 -11.26
C LYS A 305 25.45 6.87 -11.09
N LEU A 306 24.98 6.20 -12.15
CA LEU A 306 24.54 4.81 -12.09
C LEU A 306 25.73 3.89 -11.79
N LYS A 307 25.67 3.18 -10.66
CA LYS A 307 26.72 2.26 -10.18
C LYS A 307 26.33 0.79 -10.33
N GLU A 308 25.05 0.49 -10.10
CA GLU A 308 24.53 -0.87 -10.12
C GLU A 308 23.37 -1.01 -11.10
N LEU A 309 23.50 -1.97 -12.02
CA LEU A 309 22.44 -2.36 -12.95
C LEU A 309 22.05 -3.81 -12.68
N THR A 310 20.79 -4.05 -12.32
CA THR A 310 20.27 -5.38 -11.99
C THR A 310 19.18 -5.80 -12.97
N PHE A 311 19.29 -7.00 -13.51
CA PHE A 311 18.26 -7.63 -14.33
C PHE A 311 17.60 -8.76 -13.54
N LYS A 312 16.31 -8.66 -13.27
CA LYS A 312 15.48 -9.71 -12.69
C LYS A 312 14.72 -10.41 -13.81
N LEU A 313 15.23 -11.56 -14.24
CA LEU A 313 14.64 -12.38 -15.30
C LEU A 313 13.51 -13.29 -14.80
N GLU A 314 13.32 -13.37 -13.48
CA GLU A 314 12.19 -14.08 -12.90
C GLU A 314 10.87 -13.43 -13.33
N ARG A 315 9.90 -14.27 -13.72
CA ARG A 315 8.54 -13.82 -14.02
C ARG A 315 7.89 -13.36 -12.71
N VAL A 316 7.99 -12.07 -12.43
CA VAL A 316 7.05 -11.44 -11.49
C VAL A 316 5.66 -11.73 -12.04
N GLN A 317 4.75 -12.20 -11.16
CA GLN A 317 3.38 -12.57 -11.47
C GLN A 317 2.52 -11.36 -11.88
N CYS A 318 2.98 -10.54 -12.82
CA CYS A 318 2.05 -9.71 -13.59
C CYS A 318 1.22 -10.69 -14.42
N ILE A 319 -0.03 -10.91 -14.01
CA ILE A 319 -1.01 -11.82 -14.63
C ILE A 319 -1.09 -11.62 -16.15
N ARG A 320 -0.71 -10.44 -16.65
CA ARG A 320 -0.80 -10.05 -18.06
C ARG A 320 0.53 -9.80 -18.78
N CYS A 321 1.68 -9.75 -18.11
CA CYS A 321 2.98 -9.91 -18.80
C CYS A 321 3.15 -11.32 -19.39
N MET A 322 2.28 -12.25 -19.00
CA MET A 322 2.18 -13.61 -19.53
C MET A 322 1.82 -13.70 -21.02
N HIS A 323 1.40 -12.60 -21.67
CA HIS A 323 0.95 -12.60 -23.07
C HIS A 323 1.85 -11.84 -24.06
N SER A 324 2.96 -11.22 -23.63
CA SER A 324 3.96 -10.78 -24.60
C SER A 324 4.86 -11.97 -24.92
N GLU A 325 4.69 -12.55 -26.11
CA GLU A 325 5.67 -13.50 -26.66
C GLU A 325 7.07 -12.88 -26.53
N SER A 326 7.97 -13.63 -25.88
CA SER A 326 9.37 -13.27 -25.72
C SER A 326 10.01 -13.17 -27.10
N THR A 327 9.97 -11.98 -27.69
CA THR A 327 10.86 -11.64 -28.79
C THR A 327 12.18 -11.26 -28.13
N LEU A 328 13.15 -12.16 -28.24
CA LEU A 328 14.56 -11.86 -28.01
C LEU A 328 14.91 -10.56 -28.75
N PRO A 329 15.85 -9.75 -28.24
CA PRO A 329 16.38 -8.63 -29.04
C PRO A 329 16.76 -9.16 -30.42
N PRO A 330 16.37 -8.49 -31.51
CA PRO A 330 16.73 -8.94 -32.84
C PRO A 330 18.25 -9.13 -32.89
N SER A 331 18.66 -10.38 -33.16
CA SER A 331 20.04 -10.78 -33.35
C SER A 331 20.68 -9.82 -34.35
N GLY A 332 21.57 -8.94 -33.87
CA GLY A 332 22.24 -7.93 -34.69
C GLY A 332 22.22 -6.48 -34.18
N ALA A 333 21.52 -6.15 -33.08
CA ALA A 333 21.65 -4.82 -32.47
C ALA A 333 22.97 -4.68 -31.72
N ALA A 334 24.07 -4.45 -32.43
CA ALA A 334 25.32 -3.98 -31.85
C ALA A 334 25.06 -2.62 -31.19
N LEU A 335 25.01 -2.59 -29.86
CA LEU A 335 24.85 -1.37 -29.09
C LEU A 335 26.17 -0.59 -29.15
N SER A 336 26.27 0.40 -30.03
CA SER A 336 27.41 1.32 -30.07
C SER A 336 27.34 2.32 -28.92
N LEU A 337 27.35 1.84 -27.68
CA LEU A 337 27.56 2.68 -26.51
C LEU A 337 29.06 2.83 -26.30
N GLY A 338 29.58 4.05 -26.34
CA GLY A 338 30.83 4.33 -25.64
C GLY A 338 30.67 3.91 -24.18
N SER A 339 31.74 3.36 -23.58
CA SER A 339 31.74 2.86 -22.20
C SER A 339 31.01 3.81 -21.25
N HIS A 340 30.00 3.33 -20.52
CA HIS A 340 29.39 4.14 -19.45
C HIS A 340 30.36 4.13 -18.26
N PRO A 341 31.04 5.24 -17.93
CA PRO A 341 32.25 5.20 -17.11
C PRO A 341 32.00 4.91 -15.62
N CYS A 342 30.74 4.96 -15.17
CA CYS A 342 30.40 4.89 -13.73
C CYS A 342 29.77 3.57 -13.28
N ILE A 343 29.45 2.63 -14.19
CA ILE A 343 28.82 1.36 -13.81
C ILE A 343 29.89 0.47 -13.18
N GLU A 344 29.74 0.19 -11.89
CA GLU A 344 30.68 -0.62 -11.11
C GLU A 344 30.28 -2.11 -11.13
N ARG A 345 28.99 -2.41 -11.27
CA ARG A 345 28.44 -3.75 -11.07
C ARG A 345 27.20 -4.03 -11.92
N ILE A 346 27.16 -5.20 -12.54
CA ILE A 346 25.96 -5.74 -13.17
C ILE A 346 25.54 -7.02 -12.44
N LYS A 347 24.27 -7.10 -12.04
CA LYS A 347 23.68 -8.29 -11.41
C LYS A 347 22.63 -8.87 -12.35
N ILE A 348 22.69 -10.17 -12.59
CA ILE A 348 21.64 -10.90 -13.33
C ILE A 348 21.06 -11.93 -12.36
N CYS A 349 19.77 -11.80 -12.06
CA CYS A 349 19.00 -12.69 -11.22
C CYS A 349 18.07 -13.52 -12.11
N CYS A 350 18.29 -14.84 -12.16
CA CYS A 350 17.53 -15.74 -13.02
C CYS A 350 17.24 -17.07 -12.33
N SER A 351 16.25 -17.79 -12.87
CA SER A 351 16.08 -19.22 -12.61
C SER A 351 17.27 -20.00 -13.20
N LYS A 352 17.49 -21.20 -12.70
CA LYS A 352 18.52 -22.10 -13.22
C LYS A 352 18.23 -22.37 -14.71
N GLU A 353 19.21 -22.13 -15.58
CA GLU A 353 19.18 -22.42 -17.04
C GLU A 353 18.28 -21.50 -17.91
N ASP A 354 18.13 -20.21 -17.57
CA ASP A 354 17.41 -19.25 -18.44
C ASP A 354 18.22 -18.91 -19.72
N PRO A 355 17.73 -19.22 -20.94
CA PRO A 355 18.43 -18.97 -22.21
C PRO A 355 18.58 -17.48 -22.53
N SER A 356 17.82 -16.61 -21.85
CA SER A 356 17.89 -15.15 -22.04
C SER A 356 19.17 -14.55 -21.46
N VAL A 357 19.85 -15.28 -20.56
CA VAL A 357 21.09 -14.80 -19.92
C VAL A 357 22.21 -14.62 -20.94
N SER A 358 22.39 -15.55 -21.88
CA SER A 358 23.47 -15.44 -22.88
C SER A 358 23.24 -14.27 -23.83
N ALA A 359 22.02 -14.11 -24.33
CA ALA A 359 21.64 -12.99 -25.18
C ALA A 359 21.80 -11.63 -24.47
N LEU A 360 21.47 -11.56 -23.17
CA LEU A 360 21.63 -10.37 -22.36
C LEU A 360 23.12 -10.04 -22.13
N VAL A 361 23.95 -11.05 -21.88
CA VAL A 361 25.41 -10.85 -21.73
C VAL A 361 26.03 -10.35 -23.03
N GLU A 362 25.65 -10.91 -24.19
CA GLU A 362 26.10 -10.44 -25.52
C GLU A 362 25.65 -9.00 -25.79
N ALA A 363 24.38 -8.67 -25.50
CA ALA A 363 23.86 -7.32 -25.69
C ALA A 363 24.56 -6.29 -24.78
N LEU A 364 24.93 -6.66 -23.56
CA LEU A 364 25.63 -5.77 -22.63
C LEU A 364 27.14 -5.64 -22.91
N GLN A 365 27.72 -6.54 -23.71
CA GLN A 365 29.16 -6.58 -23.98
C GLN A 365 29.77 -5.24 -24.43
N PRO A 366 29.09 -4.37 -25.22
CA PRO A 366 29.60 -3.04 -25.56
C PRO A 366 29.59 -2.02 -24.40
N ILE A 367 28.70 -2.21 -23.42
CA ILE A 367 28.60 -1.38 -22.20
C ILE A 367 29.63 -1.84 -21.16
N VAL A 368 29.93 -3.13 -21.18
CA VAL A 368 30.77 -3.86 -20.24
C VAL A 368 32.22 -3.82 -20.73
N GLY A 369 32.97 -2.80 -20.30
CA GLY A 369 34.43 -2.88 -20.25
C GLY A 369 34.87 -3.85 -19.12
N ASP A 370 35.66 -3.36 -18.16
CA ASP A 370 36.10 -4.12 -16.98
C ASP A 370 35.01 -4.34 -15.89
N VAL A 371 33.74 -4.23 -16.23
CA VAL A 371 32.63 -4.25 -15.26
C VAL A 371 32.38 -5.68 -14.76
N LYS A 372 32.27 -5.84 -13.43
CA LYS A 372 31.98 -7.16 -12.83
C LYS A 372 30.52 -7.55 -13.07
N ILE A 373 30.30 -8.54 -13.93
CA ILE A 373 29.01 -9.24 -14.07
C ILE A 373 28.93 -10.32 -12.98
N SER A 374 27.84 -10.32 -12.22
CA SER A 374 27.52 -11.34 -11.22
C SER A 374 26.18 -11.98 -11.52
N ILE A 375 26.18 -13.30 -11.69
CA ILE A 375 24.97 -14.09 -11.93
C ILE A 375 24.55 -14.71 -10.60
N LYS A 376 23.32 -14.44 -10.17
CA LYS A 376 22.71 -15.03 -8.97
C LYS A 376 21.56 -15.91 -9.40
N HIS A 377 21.67 -17.19 -9.11
CA HIS A 377 20.56 -18.13 -9.24
C HIS A 377 19.65 -18.01 -8.03
N LEU A 378 18.37 -17.76 -8.29
CA LEU A 378 17.32 -17.82 -7.27
C LEU A 378 16.86 -19.28 -7.16
N TYR A 379 16.74 -19.78 -5.93
CA TYR A 379 16.42 -21.18 -5.60
C TYR A 379 14.93 -21.38 -5.34
#